data_AF-A0A2W6MV16-F1
#
_entry.id   AF-A0A2W6MV16-F1
#
_cell.length_a   1.000
_cell.length_b   1.000
_cell.length_c   1.000
_cell.angle_alpha   90.00
_cell.angle_beta   90.00
_cell.angle_gamma   90.00
#
_symmetry.space_group_name_H-M   'P 1'
#
loop_
_entity.id
_entity.type
_entity.pdbx_description
1 polymer ?
#
loop_
_entity_poly.entity_id
_entity_poly.type
_entity_poly.pdbx_seq_one_letter_code
_entity_poly.pdbx_strand_id
1 'polypeptide(L)'
;MDVLGSIWGGSAFKFGIYKRCDTSKKESQNGRTYNENYAWLTRYGKNETEAFYNVKDKIIQIIKASQNNRLEDIEKIDFGDAVKWKIAFHYQNINNIKIVNIFSKNVLNLIASGEIKDKVKDISDL
;
A
#
# COMPACT_ATOMS: atom_id res chain seq x y z
N MET A 1 -12.21 -1.49 8.11
CA MET A 1 -10.92 -1.74 7.42
C MET A 1 -9.86 -2.30 8.35
N ASP A 2 -10.06 -2.25 9.66
CA ASP A 2 -9.07 -2.67 10.67
C ASP A 2 -8.89 -4.19 10.77
N VAL A 3 -9.87 -4.98 10.33
CA VAL A 3 -9.84 -6.46 10.37
C VAL A 3 -8.94 -7.08 9.29
N LEU A 4 -8.55 -6.32 8.25
CA LEU A 4 -7.80 -6.83 7.08
C LEU A 4 -6.33 -6.36 7.03
N GLY A 5 -5.69 -6.22 8.19
CA GLY A 5 -4.31 -5.79 8.33
C GLY A 5 -4.17 -4.27 8.21
N SER A 6 -4.05 -3.58 9.33
CA SER A 6 -3.97 -2.12 9.36
C SER A 6 -2.61 -1.64 8.76
N ILE A 7 -2.61 -0.54 7.99
CA ILE A 7 -1.35 0.12 7.57
C ILE A 7 -1.06 1.27 8.56
N TRP A 8 -0.94 0.92 9.83
CA TRP A 8 -0.66 1.88 10.91
C TRP A 8 0.84 1.96 11.21
N GLY A 9 1.26 3.05 11.88
CA GLY A 9 2.65 3.29 12.26
C GLY A 9 3.53 3.79 11.11
N GLY A 10 4.77 4.20 11.40
CA GLY A 10 5.72 4.70 10.41
C GLY A 10 5.29 6.00 9.70
N SER A 11 5.96 6.34 8.60
CA SER A 11 5.75 7.61 7.92
C SER A 11 4.62 7.58 6.88
N ALA A 12 3.79 8.63 6.84
CA ALA A 12 2.74 8.82 5.83
C ALA A 12 3.28 8.96 4.39
N PHE A 13 4.59 9.17 4.20
CA PHE A 13 5.21 9.13 2.87
C PHE A 13 4.99 7.81 2.12
N LYS A 14 4.65 6.71 2.79
CA LYS A 14 4.25 5.45 2.16
C LYS A 14 3.07 5.59 1.18
N PHE A 15 2.24 6.63 1.34
CA PHE A 15 1.10 6.94 0.46
C PHE A 15 1.47 7.86 -0.72
N GLY A 16 2.73 8.26 -0.81
CA GLY A 16 3.27 9.10 -1.88
C GLY A 16 3.05 10.60 -1.68
N ILE A 17 1.81 11.04 -1.44
CA ILE A 17 1.45 12.41 -1.07
C ILE A 17 0.38 12.38 0.02
N TYR A 18 0.48 13.29 1.00
CA TYR A 18 -0.52 13.41 2.06
C TYR A 18 -0.65 14.85 2.55
N LYS A 19 -1.84 15.20 3.06
CA LYS A 19 -2.07 16.48 3.75
C LYS A 19 -1.46 16.41 5.14
N ARG A 20 -0.67 17.42 5.49
CA ARG A 20 0.02 17.51 6.79
C ARG A 20 -0.94 18.05 7.84
N CYS A 21 -0.94 17.45 9.02
CA CYS A 21 -1.58 18.05 10.21
C CYS A 21 -0.70 19.12 10.85
N ASP A 22 0.62 18.89 10.87
CA ASP A 22 1.63 19.83 11.34
C ASP A 22 2.11 20.69 10.16
N THR A 23 1.70 21.96 10.16
CA THR A 23 2.00 22.99 9.14
C THR A 23 3.23 23.83 9.48
N SER A 24 3.99 23.47 10.52
CA SER A 24 5.28 24.12 10.81
C SER A 24 6.21 24.07 9.58
N LYS A 25 7.06 25.08 9.43
CA LYS A 25 8.02 25.12 8.32
C LYS A 25 8.94 23.90 8.41
N LYS A 26 9.00 23.11 7.34
CA LYS A 26 9.89 21.95 7.20
C LYS A 26 10.72 22.08 5.95
N GLU A 27 11.99 21.75 6.07
CA GLU A 27 12.90 21.74 4.93
C GLU A 27 12.76 20.45 4.14
N SER A 28 12.78 20.59 2.81
CA SER A 28 12.77 19.46 1.90
C SER A 28 14.14 18.81 1.89
N GLN A 29 14.22 17.53 2.24
CA GLN A 29 15.47 16.77 2.36
C GLN A 29 15.23 15.28 2.13
N ASN A 30 16.27 14.55 1.73
CA ASN A 30 16.24 13.09 1.55
C ASN A 30 15.10 12.60 0.65
N GLY A 31 14.83 13.30 -0.46
CA GLY A 31 13.77 12.95 -1.41
C GLY A 31 12.34 13.17 -0.88
N ARG A 32 12.18 13.99 0.16
CA ARG A 32 10.89 14.46 0.69
C ARG A 32 10.74 15.93 0.40
N THR A 33 9.60 16.28 -0.16
CA THR A 33 9.22 17.66 -0.44
C THR A 33 8.06 18.06 0.46
N TYR A 34 8.11 19.30 0.95
CA TYR A 34 7.08 19.89 1.81
C TYR A 34 6.61 21.22 1.24
N ASN A 35 5.32 21.48 1.35
CA ASN A 35 4.79 22.84 1.31
C ASN A 35 3.94 23.10 2.58
N GLU A 36 3.18 24.19 2.60
CA GLU A 36 2.35 24.57 3.75
C GLU A 36 1.36 23.47 4.16
N ASN A 37 0.71 22.83 3.18
CA ASN A 37 -0.43 21.94 3.41
C ASN A 37 -0.12 20.46 3.19
N TYR A 38 0.89 20.13 2.41
CA TYR A 38 1.17 18.79 1.90
C TYR A 38 2.63 18.41 2.01
N ALA A 39 2.86 17.11 2.01
CA ALA A 39 4.18 16.50 1.89
C ALA A 39 4.11 15.33 0.90
N TRP A 40 5.15 15.19 0.09
CA TRP A 40 5.25 14.11 -0.89
C TRP A 40 6.68 13.66 -1.12
N LEU A 41 6.87 12.48 -1.71
CA LEU A 41 8.18 12.05 -2.19
C LEU A 41 8.53 12.82 -3.46
N THR A 42 9.71 13.45 -3.50
CA THR A 42 10.15 14.33 -4.59
C THR A 42 10.07 13.65 -5.96
N ARG A 43 10.26 12.32 -6.01
CA ARG A 43 10.15 11.52 -7.24
C ARG A 43 8.75 11.52 -7.87
N TYR A 44 7.71 11.91 -7.12
CA TYR A 44 6.34 11.97 -7.64
C TYR A 44 5.99 13.30 -8.28
N GLY A 45 6.77 14.37 -8.10
CA GLY A 45 6.52 15.63 -8.79
C GLY A 45 7.24 16.81 -8.17
N LYS A 46 7.35 17.89 -8.96
CA LYS A 46 7.98 19.14 -8.55
C LYS A 46 7.06 20.00 -7.67
N ASN A 47 5.76 19.81 -7.79
CA ASN A 47 4.73 20.50 -7.00
C ASN A 47 3.64 19.53 -6.54
N GLU A 48 2.76 19.98 -5.65
CA GLU A 48 1.69 19.16 -5.06
C GLU A 48 0.74 18.59 -6.11
N THR A 49 0.41 19.35 -7.15
CA THR A 49 -0.54 18.97 -8.19
C THR A 49 0.04 17.84 -9.04
N GLU A 50 1.28 17.99 -9.49
CA GLU A 50 2.00 16.94 -10.23
C GLU A 50 2.14 15.68 -9.39
N ALA A 51 2.54 15.82 -8.12
CA ALA A 51 2.65 14.69 -7.19
C ALA A 51 1.31 13.97 -6.98
N PHE A 52 0.23 14.72 -6.82
CA PHE A 52 -1.11 14.15 -6.70
C PHE A 52 -1.53 13.35 -7.93
N TYR A 53 -1.40 13.94 -9.13
CA TYR A 53 -1.80 13.25 -10.36
C TYR A 53 -0.94 12.01 -10.64
N ASN A 54 0.37 12.08 -10.40
CA ASN A 54 1.26 10.93 -10.58
C ASN A 54 0.97 9.80 -9.59
N VAL A 55 0.69 10.11 -8.32
CA VAL A 55 0.26 9.10 -7.33
C VAL A 55 -1.09 8.50 -7.70
N LYS A 56 -2.06 9.33 -8.10
CA LYS A 56 -3.37 8.88 -8.55
C LYS A 56 -3.27 7.94 -9.76
N ASP A 57 -2.45 8.29 -10.74
CA ASP A 57 -2.24 7.48 -11.94
C ASP A 57 -1.64 6.11 -11.59
N LYS A 58 -0.62 6.06 -10.73
CA LYS A 58 -0.06 4.80 -10.21
C LYS A 58 -1.12 3.93 -9.52
N ILE A 59 -1.97 4.51 -8.68
CA ILE A 59 -3.08 3.78 -8.04
C ILE A 59 -4.03 3.19 -9.10
N ILE A 60 -4.39 3.96 -10.12
CA ILE A 60 -5.23 3.49 -11.24
C ILE A 60 -4.55 2.34 -12.00
N GLN A 61 -3.25 2.44 -12.25
CA GLN A 61 -2.47 1.37 -12.90
C GLN A 61 -2.49 0.08 -12.07
N ILE A 62 -2.27 0.16 -10.75
CA ILE A 62 -2.33 -0.98 -9.83
C ILE A 62 -3.72 -1.64 -9.88
N ILE A 63 -4.78 -0.84 -9.81
CA ILE A 63 -6.17 -1.34 -9.87
C ILE A 63 -6.42 -2.08 -11.19
N LYS A 64 -6.09 -1.47 -12.32
CA LYS A 64 -6.27 -2.07 -13.65
C LYS A 64 -5.47 -3.36 -13.80
N ALA A 65 -4.22 -3.39 -13.35
CA ALA A 65 -3.39 -4.58 -13.40
C ALA A 65 -3.95 -5.70 -12.52
N SER A 66 -4.44 -5.36 -11.32
CA SER A 66 -5.06 -6.32 -10.39
C SER A 66 -6.34 -6.95 -10.95
N GLN A 67 -7.23 -6.16 -11.54
CA GLN A 67 -8.48 -6.66 -12.15
C GLN A 67 -8.21 -7.65 -13.30
N ASN A 68 -7.06 -7.52 -13.96
CA ASN A 68 -6.65 -8.38 -15.08
C ASN A 68 -5.61 -9.45 -14.68
N ASN A 69 -5.37 -9.65 -13.37
CA ASN A 69 -4.39 -10.63 -12.86
C ASN A 69 -2.96 -10.47 -13.42
N ARG A 70 -2.55 -9.24 -13.76
CA ARG A 70 -1.21 -8.93 -14.27
C ARG A 70 -0.26 -8.61 -13.10
N LEU A 71 0.17 -9.65 -12.39
CA LEU A 71 0.97 -9.50 -11.16
C LEU A 71 2.36 -8.87 -11.42
N GLU A 72 2.99 -9.22 -12.54
CA GLU A 72 4.29 -8.63 -12.93
C GLU A 72 4.19 -7.14 -13.22
N ASP A 73 3.07 -6.69 -13.78
CA ASP A 73 2.81 -5.27 -14.02
C ASP A 73 2.66 -4.53 -12.70
N ILE A 74 1.97 -5.13 -11.72
CA ILE A 74 1.87 -4.55 -10.37
C ILE A 74 3.25 -4.41 -9.75
N GLU A 75 4.09 -5.44 -9.84
CA GLU A 75 5.42 -5.45 -9.20
C GLU A 75 6.30 -4.30 -9.71
N LYS A 76 6.28 -4.04 -11.02
CA LYS A 76 7.09 -3.00 -11.70
C LYS A 76 6.66 -1.57 -11.38
N ILE A 77 5.47 -1.34 -10.79
CA ILE A 77 5.00 0.01 -10.45
C ILE A 77 5.81 0.53 -9.24
N ASP A 78 6.54 1.64 -9.44
CA ASP A 78 7.22 2.37 -8.35
C ASP A 78 6.20 3.03 -7.42
N PHE A 79 5.79 2.27 -6.40
CA PHE A 79 4.91 2.67 -5.31
C PHE A 79 5.23 1.82 -4.08
N GLY A 80 4.93 2.30 -2.87
CA GLY A 80 5.30 1.59 -1.65
C GLY A 80 4.66 0.19 -1.58
N ASP A 81 5.48 -0.86 -1.46
CA ASP A 81 5.05 -2.26 -1.66
C ASP A 81 3.85 -2.67 -0.81
N ALA A 82 3.86 -2.33 0.48
CA ALA A 82 2.73 -2.64 1.36
C ALA A 82 1.41 -2.00 0.90
N VAL A 83 1.46 -0.75 0.42
CA VAL A 83 0.26 -0.05 -0.08
C VAL A 83 -0.13 -0.59 -1.46
N LYS A 84 0.85 -0.80 -2.33
CA LYS A 84 0.72 -1.35 -3.69
C LYS A 84 -0.03 -2.67 -3.68
N TRP A 85 0.45 -3.63 -2.89
CA TRP A 85 -0.15 -4.96 -2.79
C TRP A 85 -1.47 -4.97 -2.03
N LYS A 86 -1.66 -4.07 -1.05
CA LYS A 86 -2.98 -3.93 -0.40
C LYS A 86 -4.06 -3.41 -1.34
N ILE A 87 -3.75 -2.39 -2.16
CA ILE A 87 -4.68 -1.92 -3.20
C ILE A 87 -4.97 -3.06 -4.17
N ALA A 88 -3.93 -3.76 -4.64
CA ALA A 88 -4.10 -4.88 -5.55
C ALA A 88 -5.03 -5.97 -4.96
N PHE A 89 -4.80 -6.37 -3.71
CA PHE A 89 -5.67 -7.32 -3.00
C PHE A 89 -7.15 -6.89 -3.00
N HIS A 90 -7.44 -5.62 -2.71
CA HIS A 90 -8.82 -5.13 -2.64
C HIS A 90 -9.53 -5.03 -3.99
N TYR A 91 -8.78 -4.83 -5.09
CA TYR A 91 -9.34 -4.63 -6.43
C TYR A 91 -9.19 -5.85 -7.36
N GLN A 92 -8.71 -6.98 -6.85
CA GLN A 92 -8.55 -8.20 -7.67
C GLN A 92 -9.90 -8.75 -8.11
N ASN A 93 -9.87 -9.55 -9.18
CA ASN A 93 -11.07 -10.24 -9.67
C ASN A 93 -11.51 -11.33 -8.68
N ILE A 94 -12.70 -11.17 -8.07
CA ILE A 94 -13.24 -12.12 -7.09
C ILE A 94 -13.53 -13.52 -7.67
N ASN A 95 -13.75 -13.63 -8.98
CA ASN A 95 -13.98 -14.90 -9.66
C ASN A 95 -12.65 -15.62 -10.01
N ASN A 96 -11.51 -14.95 -9.83
CA ASN A 96 -10.19 -15.49 -10.12
C ASN A 96 -9.14 -14.85 -9.19
N ILE A 97 -9.25 -15.16 -7.89
CA ILE A 97 -8.39 -14.64 -6.82
C ILE A 97 -6.95 -15.12 -7.03
N LYS A 98 -5.99 -14.19 -7.01
CA LYS A 98 -4.54 -14.44 -7.15
C LYS A 98 -3.69 -13.81 -6.05
N ILE A 99 -4.26 -12.88 -5.28
CA ILE A 99 -3.55 -12.14 -4.25
C ILE A 99 -4.20 -12.47 -2.92
N VAL A 100 -3.42 -13.02 -1.99
CA VAL A 100 -3.88 -13.36 -0.64
C VAL A 100 -3.34 -12.36 0.37
N ASN A 101 -4.19 -11.92 1.29
CA ASN A 101 -3.87 -10.90 2.29
C ASN A 101 -3.15 -11.51 3.50
N ILE A 102 -2.05 -12.23 3.26
CA ILE A 102 -1.28 -12.93 4.32
C ILE A 102 0.04 -12.19 4.51
N PHE A 103 0.12 -11.44 5.61
CA PHE A 103 1.29 -10.61 5.93
C PHE A 103 2.22 -11.24 6.96
N SER A 104 1.78 -12.30 7.64
CA SER A 104 2.57 -13.02 8.63
C SER A 104 3.15 -14.29 8.01
N LYS A 105 4.48 -14.40 7.97
CA LYS A 105 5.18 -15.60 7.51
C LYS A 105 4.77 -16.84 8.31
N ASN A 106 4.53 -16.68 9.60
CA ASN A 106 4.08 -17.75 10.48
C ASN A 106 2.69 -18.23 10.07
N VAL A 107 1.75 -17.31 9.83
CA VAL A 107 0.40 -17.64 9.34
C VAL A 107 0.47 -18.31 7.97
N LEU A 108 1.32 -17.81 7.06
CA LEU A 108 1.51 -18.42 5.74
C LEU A 108 2.01 -19.86 5.87
N ASN A 109 2.98 -20.11 6.75
CA ASN A 109 3.49 -21.45 7.01
C ASN A 109 2.41 -22.37 7.57
N LEU A 110 1.59 -21.90 8.53
CA LEU A 110 0.48 -22.66 9.11
C LEU A 110 -0.59 -23.00 8.07
N ILE A 111 -0.92 -22.07 7.16
CA ILE A 111 -1.84 -22.32 6.03
C ILE A 111 -1.23 -23.39 5.11
N ALA A 112 0.04 -23.22 4.75
CA ALA A 112 0.72 -24.10 3.81
C ALA A 112 0.93 -25.53 4.35
N SER A 113 1.11 -25.69 5.66
CA SER A 113 1.23 -27.00 6.32
C SER A 113 -0.12 -27.68 6.60
N GLY A 114 -1.24 -26.97 6.41
CA GLY A 114 -2.59 -27.50 6.70
C GLY A 114 -2.94 -27.55 8.20
N GLU A 115 -2.13 -26.92 9.06
CA GLU A 115 -2.22 -26.99 10.53
C GLU A 115 -3.27 -26.03 11.14
N ILE A 116 -3.98 -25.25 10.32
CA ILE A 116 -4.94 -24.24 10.81
C ILE A 116 -6.21 -24.82 11.44
N LYS A 117 -6.55 -26.08 11.15
CA LYS A 117 -7.80 -26.70 11.64
C LYS A 117 -7.88 -26.79 13.18
N ASP A 118 -6.75 -26.76 13.88
CA ASP A 118 -6.72 -27.09 15.30
C ASP A 118 -6.48 -25.91 16.25
N LYS A 119 -6.20 -24.69 15.76
CA LYS A 119 -5.63 -23.64 16.64
C LYS A 119 -6.16 -22.21 16.60
N VAL A 120 -7.15 -21.84 15.78
CA VAL A 120 -7.49 -20.40 15.68
C VAL A 120 -8.92 -20.08 16.11
N LYS A 121 -9.03 -19.47 17.30
CA LYS A 121 -10.25 -18.85 17.82
C LYS A 121 -10.35 -17.35 17.46
N ASP A 122 -9.22 -16.70 17.16
CA ASP A 122 -9.20 -15.34 16.61
C ASP A 122 -7.93 -15.12 15.78
N ILE A 123 -8.13 -14.63 14.55
CA ILE A 123 -7.06 -14.36 13.57
C ILE A 123 -6.36 -13.02 13.86
N SER A 124 -6.89 -12.21 14.79
CA SER A 124 -6.37 -10.89 15.16
C SER A 124 -5.10 -10.90 16.00
N ASP A 125 -4.73 -12.04 16.58
CA ASP A 125 -3.61 -12.17 17.53
C ASP A 125 -2.33 -12.74 16.89
N LEU A 126 -2.31 -12.89 15.55
CA LEU A 126 -1.20 -13.40 14.73
C LEU A 126 -0.67 -12.35 13.74
#